data_AF-A0A3L7VZN0-F1
#
_entry.id   AF-A0A3L7VZN0-F1
#
_cell.length_a   1.000
_cell.length_b   1.000
_cell.length_c   1.000
_cell.angle_alpha   90.00
_cell.angle_beta   90.00
_cell.angle_gamma   90.00
#
_symmetry.space_group_name_H-M   'P 1'
#
loop_
_entity.id
_entity.type
_entity.pdbx_description
1 polymer ?
#
loop_
_entity_poly.entity_id
_entity_poly.type
_entity_poly.pdbx_seq_one_letter_code
_entity_poly.pdbx_strand_id
1 'polypeptide(L)'
;SLHLRLARDGVALVRDPHTATGFADYILPVAFEVMKIFSYAPELSARIAAGTEISRDSSEEVELRAATIYAVTRLTDEMNALRPASAQLIAPQVDYRLWKAYHATHRRHHLTRTVMY
;
A
#
# COMPACT_ATOMS: atom_id res chain seq x y z
N SER A 1 -0.61 8.97 14.12
CA SER A 1 -0.60 9.87 12.96
C SER A 1 -1.08 11.26 13.40
N LEU A 2 -0.79 12.31 12.63
CA LEU A 2 -1.22 13.70 12.90
C LEU A 2 -2.73 13.81 13.12
N HIS A 3 -3.52 13.11 12.30
CA HIS A 3 -4.98 13.03 12.42
C HIS A 3 -5.44 12.54 13.80
N LEU A 4 -4.85 11.46 14.33
CA LEU A 4 -5.19 10.95 15.67
C LEU A 4 -4.80 11.92 16.79
N ARG A 5 -3.78 12.76 16.58
CA ARG A 5 -3.32 13.75 17.55
C ARG A 5 -4.30 14.94 17.59
N LEU A 6 -4.69 15.44 16.42
CA LEU A 6 -5.61 16.57 16.28
C LEU A 6 -7.07 16.20 16.59
N ALA A 7 -7.46 14.95 16.37
CA ALA A 7 -8.77 14.45 16.83
C ALA A 7 -8.91 14.52 18.36
N ARG A 8 -7.81 14.39 19.12
CA ARG A 8 -7.82 14.58 20.59
C ARG A 8 -8.06 16.03 21.00
N ASP A 9 -7.73 16.96 20.11
CA ASP A 9 -7.95 18.40 20.29
C ASP A 9 -9.30 18.86 19.69
N GLY A 10 -10.18 17.91 19.33
CA GLY A 10 -11.51 18.19 18.77
C GLY A 10 -11.50 18.59 17.29
N VAL A 11 -10.35 18.58 16.62
CA VAL A 11 -10.20 18.95 15.21
C VAL A 11 -10.27 17.69 14.34
N ALA A 12 -11.48 17.39 13.85
CA ALA A 12 -11.68 16.34 12.86
C ALA A 12 -11.26 16.81 11.46
N LEU A 13 -10.00 16.56 11.09
CA LEU A 13 -9.46 16.88 9.76
C LEU A 13 -9.98 15.97 8.64
N VAL A 14 -10.38 14.75 8.97
CA VAL A 14 -10.93 13.75 8.04
C VAL A 14 -12.19 13.18 8.70
N ARG A 15 -13.33 13.22 8.00
CA ARG A 15 -14.63 12.87 8.58
C ARG A 15 -14.81 11.37 8.77
N ASP A 16 -14.26 10.58 7.85
CA ASP A 16 -14.50 9.15 7.72
C ASP A 16 -13.20 8.37 7.39
N PRO A 17 -12.14 8.49 8.20
CA PRO A 17 -10.83 7.90 7.89
C PRO A 17 -10.82 6.37 7.77
N HIS A 18 -11.89 5.71 8.21
CA HIS A 18 -12.08 4.25 8.13
C HIS A 18 -12.59 3.78 6.75
N THR A 19 -13.10 4.68 5.91
CA THR A 19 -13.52 4.37 4.53
C THR A 19 -12.34 4.39 3.56
N ALA A 20 -11.20 4.96 3.97
CA ALA A 20 -9.99 5.03 3.18
C ALA A 20 -9.35 3.65 3.01
N THR A 21 -8.78 3.42 1.83
CA THR A 21 -8.03 2.21 1.49
C THR A 21 -6.53 2.40 1.76
N GLY A 22 -5.72 1.38 1.42
CA GLY A 22 -4.30 1.62 1.15
C GLY A 22 -4.11 2.54 -0.06
N PHE A 23 -2.99 3.22 -0.14
CA PHE A 23 -2.60 4.06 -1.26
C PHE A 23 -1.79 3.21 -2.24
N ALA A 24 -2.29 3.10 -3.48
CA ALA A 24 -1.68 2.26 -4.51
C ALA A 24 -0.44 2.94 -5.13
N ASP A 25 0.59 3.13 -4.30
CA ASP A 25 1.87 3.69 -4.70
C ASP A 25 2.82 2.64 -5.31
N TYR A 26 4.06 3.04 -5.60
CA TYR A 26 5.07 2.14 -6.15
C TYR A 26 5.93 1.42 -5.11
N ILE A 27 5.83 1.77 -3.82
CA ILE A 27 6.63 1.20 -2.74
C ILE A 27 5.95 -0.02 -2.13
N LEU A 28 4.65 0.04 -1.87
CA LEU A 28 3.93 -1.09 -1.29
C LEU A 28 4.00 -2.37 -2.11
N PRO A 29 3.92 -2.35 -3.45
CA PRO A 29 4.12 -3.56 -4.22
C PRO A 29 5.48 -4.22 -3.96
N VAL A 30 6.54 -3.41 -3.86
CA VAL A 30 7.88 -3.89 -3.51
C VAL A 30 7.92 -4.48 -2.10
N ALA A 31 7.28 -3.83 -1.14
CA ALA A 31 7.16 -4.36 0.22
C ALA A 31 6.53 -5.76 0.20
N PHE A 32 5.42 -5.92 -0.52
CA PHE A 32 4.70 -7.19 -0.61
C PHE A 32 5.45 -8.28 -1.35
N GLU A 33 6.20 -7.95 -2.41
CA GLU A 33 7.10 -8.91 -3.06
C GLU A 33 8.18 -9.41 -2.07
N VAL A 34 8.87 -8.48 -1.38
CA VAL A 34 9.94 -8.84 -0.44
C VAL A 34 9.43 -9.62 0.76
N MET A 35 8.22 -9.29 1.24
CA MET A 35 7.53 -10.02 2.31
C MET A 35 6.94 -11.36 1.87
N LYS A 36 6.99 -11.67 0.56
CA LYS A 36 6.35 -12.85 -0.05
C LYS A 36 4.84 -12.91 0.18
N ILE A 37 4.19 -11.76 0.27
CA ILE A 37 2.72 -11.66 0.34
C ILE A 37 2.12 -11.96 -1.02
N PHE A 38 2.75 -11.47 -2.09
CA PHE A 38 2.51 -11.95 -3.44
C PHE A 38 3.82 -12.06 -4.21
N SER A 39 3.73 -12.65 -5.40
CA SER A 39 4.82 -12.80 -6.35
C SER A 39 4.42 -12.21 -7.70
N TYR A 40 5.35 -11.52 -8.36
CA TYR A 40 5.15 -11.09 -9.74
C TYR A 40 5.23 -12.27 -10.71
N ALA A 41 4.50 -12.17 -11.82
CA ALA A 41 4.76 -13.01 -12.98
C ALA A 41 6.24 -12.84 -13.43
N PRO A 42 6.91 -13.90 -13.93
CA PRO A 42 8.31 -13.83 -14.33
C PRO A 42 8.63 -12.68 -15.29
N GLU A 43 7.75 -12.42 -16.25
CA GLU A 43 7.89 -11.36 -17.25
C GLU A 43 7.82 -9.96 -16.62
N LEU A 44 6.88 -9.77 -15.69
CA LEU A 44 6.73 -8.54 -14.93
C LEU A 44 7.95 -8.29 -14.03
N SER A 45 8.41 -9.33 -13.33
CA SER A 45 9.61 -9.27 -12.49
C SER A 45 10.85 -8.88 -13.32
N ALA A 46 11.02 -9.48 -14.51
CA ALA A 46 12.12 -9.17 -15.42
C ALA A 46 12.07 -7.71 -15.91
N ARG A 47 10.89 -7.19 -16.26
CA ARG A 47 10.72 -5.78 -16.68
C ARG A 47 11.05 -4.80 -15.56
N ILE A 48 10.57 -5.07 -14.33
CA ILE A 48 10.88 -4.27 -13.15
C ILE A 48 12.39 -4.29 -12.87
N ALA A 49 13.03 -5.47 -12.93
CA ALA A 49 14.46 -5.61 -12.74
C ALA A 49 15.26 -4.82 -13.80
N ALA A 50 14.82 -4.86 -15.06
CA ALA A 50 15.42 -4.09 -16.15
C ALA A 50 15.17 -2.57 -16.04
N GLY A 51 14.22 -2.12 -15.21
CA GLY A 51 13.79 -0.71 -15.18
C GLY A 51 13.02 -0.31 -16.43
N THR A 52 12.33 -1.27 -17.06
CA THR A 52 11.47 -1.01 -18.21
C THR A 52 10.16 -0.40 -17.74
N GLU A 53 9.71 0.65 -18.40
CA GLU A 53 8.44 1.29 -18.09
C GLU A 53 7.27 0.30 -18.28
N ILE A 54 6.36 0.31 -17.31
CA ILE A 54 5.05 -0.32 -17.38
C ILE A 54 4.06 0.75 -17.81
N SER A 55 3.44 0.51 -18.96
CA SER A 55 2.44 1.39 -19.53
C SER A 55 1.33 1.66 -18.51
N ARG A 56 0.98 2.94 -18.37
CA ARG A 56 -0.19 3.36 -17.60
C ARG A 56 -1.44 2.65 -18.12
N ASP A 57 -2.33 2.27 -17.20
CA ASP A 57 -3.62 1.62 -17.50
C ASP A 57 -3.47 0.24 -18.18
N SER A 58 -2.26 -0.36 -18.19
CA SER A 58 -2.07 -1.74 -18.63
C SER A 58 -2.56 -2.73 -17.58
N SER A 59 -2.84 -3.98 -18.00
CA SER A 59 -3.27 -5.02 -17.06
C SER A 59 -2.28 -5.23 -15.93
N GLU A 60 -0.97 -5.23 -16.22
CA GLU A 60 0.05 -5.41 -15.19
C GLU A 60 0.06 -4.26 -14.18
N GLU A 61 -0.11 -3.02 -14.65
CA GLU A 61 -0.12 -1.83 -13.79
C GLU A 61 -1.36 -1.80 -12.90
N VAL A 62 -2.53 -2.07 -13.49
CA VAL A 62 -3.82 -2.11 -12.79
C VAL A 62 -3.85 -3.26 -11.78
N GLU A 63 -3.44 -4.46 -12.17
CA GLU A 63 -3.39 -5.62 -11.27
C GLU A 63 -2.45 -5.38 -10.10
N LEU A 64 -1.27 -4.81 -10.35
CA LEU A 64 -0.29 -4.53 -9.29
C LEU A 64 -0.85 -3.57 -8.23
N ARG A 65 -1.55 -2.52 -8.68
CA ARG A 65 -2.19 -1.55 -7.79
C ARG A 65 -3.41 -2.11 -7.08
N ALA A 66 -4.28 -2.80 -7.79
CA ALA A 66 -5.48 -3.41 -7.22
C ALA A 66 -5.13 -4.49 -6.20
N ALA A 67 -4.15 -5.35 -6.51
CA ALA A 67 -3.64 -6.37 -5.59
C ALA A 67 -3.04 -5.74 -4.32
N THR A 68 -2.38 -4.59 -4.46
CA THR A 68 -1.83 -3.84 -3.32
C THR A 68 -2.94 -3.31 -2.41
N ILE A 69 -3.96 -2.66 -2.96
CA ILE A 69 -5.12 -2.20 -2.19
C ILE A 69 -5.78 -3.39 -1.48
N TYR A 70 -6.03 -4.47 -2.21
CA TYR A 70 -6.65 -5.67 -1.65
C TYR A 70 -5.83 -6.27 -0.52
N ALA A 71 -4.51 -6.42 -0.71
CA ALA A 71 -3.61 -6.97 0.31
C ALA A 71 -3.58 -6.11 1.58
N VAL A 72 -3.50 -4.77 1.46
CA VAL A 72 -3.55 -3.87 2.63
C VAL A 72 -4.88 -4.02 3.37
N THR A 73 -6.01 -4.03 2.67
CA THR A 73 -7.34 -4.18 3.28
C THR A 73 -7.44 -5.53 3.99
N ARG A 74 -7.08 -6.62 3.31
CA ARG A 74 -7.11 -7.97 3.87
C ARG A 74 -6.23 -8.11 5.11
N LEU A 75 -5.01 -7.56 5.07
CA LEU A 75 -4.09 -7.54 6.22
C LEU A 75 -4.66 -6.71 7.38
N THR A 76 -5.32 -5.60 7.08
CA THR A 76 -5.98 -4.76 8.09
C THR A 76 -7.08 -5.54 8.80
N ASP A 77 -7.93 -6.24 8.05
CA ASP A 77 -9.02 -7.07 8.59
C ASP A 77 -8.48 -8.20 9.47
N GLU A 78 -7.46 -8.93 9.02
CA GLU A 78 -6.83 -10.00 9.81
C GLU A 78 -6.20 -9.46 11.10
N MET A 79 -5.50 -8.33 11.03
CA MET A 79 -4.93 -7.70 12.21
C MET A 79 -6.01 -7.24 13.19
N ASN A 80 -7.15 -6.81 12.68
CA ASN A 80 -8.28 -6.32 13.44
C ASN A 80 -9.08 -7.45 14.10
N ALA A 81 -9.19 -8.62 13.45
CA ALA A 81 -9.75 -9.83 14.04
C ALA A 81 -9.01 -10.27 15.31
N LEU A 82 -7.72 -9.92 15.43
CA LEU A 82 -6.88 -10.23 16.59
C LEU A 82 -6.83 -9.11 17.64
N ARG A 83 -7.51 -7.98 17.41
CA ARG A 83 -7.45 -6.78 18.25
C ARG A 83 -8.78 -6.49 18.94
N PRO A 84 -8.77 -5.91 20.14
CA PRO A 84 -10.01 -5.40 20.73
C PRO A 84 -10.57 -4.24 19.90
N ALA A 85 -11.88 -3.98 20.03
CA ALA A 85 -12.57 -2.90 19.32
C ALA A 85 -11.94 -1.51 19.56
N SER A 86 -11.37 -1.28 20.75
CA SER A 86 -10.70 -0.03 21.10
C SER A 86 -9.33 0.18 20.45
N ALA A 87 -8.77 -0.84 19.79
CA ALA A 87 -7.43 -0.82 19.20
C ALA A 87 -7.42 -1.18 17.71
N GLN A 88 -8.58 -1.12 17.05
CA GLN A 88 -8.71 -1.38 15.61
C GLN A 88 -7.86 -0.40 14.80
N LEU A 89 -7.31 -0.90 13.70
CA LEU A 89 -6.53 -0.16 12.72
C LEU A 89 -7.41 0.20 11.52
N ILE A 90 -7.04 1.28 10.83
CA ILE A 90 -7.56 1.61 9.49
C ILE A 90 -6.49 1.34 8.45
N ALA A 91 -6.88 1.05 7.20
CA ALA A 91 -5.95 0.69 6.13
C ALA A 91 -4.79 1.70 5.94
N PRO A 92 -4.99 3.03 5.98
CA PRO A 92 -3.89 4.00 5.90
C PRO A 92 -2.82 3.87 7.00
N GLN A 93 -3.17 3.34 8.19
CA GLN A 93 -2.20 3.13 9.27
C GLN A 93 -1.33 1.90 9.01
N VAL A 94 -1.91 0.86 8.42
CA VAL A 94 -1.20 -0.36 8.02
C VAL A 94 -0.27 -0.06 6.86
N ASP A 95 -0.83 0.59 5.82
CA ASP A 95 -0.11 1.15 4.68
C ASP A 95 1.14 1.91 5.11
N TYR A 96 0.98 2.96 5.93
CA TYR A 96 2.10 3.79 6.36
C TYR A 96 3.19 3.01 7.11
N ARG A 97 2.82 1.98 7.89
CA ARG A 97 3.79 1.14 8.61
C ARG A 97 4.61 0.30 7.65
N LEU A 98 3.96 -0.32 6.67
CA LEU A 98 4.61 -1.11 5.63
C LEU A 98 5.49 -0.19 4.77
N TRP A 99 4.92 0.90 4.27
CA TRP A 99 5.63 1.89 3.47
C TRP A 99 6.89 2.39 4.17
N LYS A 100 6.80 2.80 5.44
CA LYS A 100 7.96 3.30 6.19
C LYS A 100 9.09 2.29 6.29
N ALA A 101 8.77 1.01 6.50
CA ALA A 101 9.77 -0.04 6.63
C ALA A 101 10.49 -0.31 5.30
N TYR A 102 9.79 -0.16 4.17
CA TYR A 102 10.31 -0.52 2.85
C TYR A 102 10.74 0.65 1.99
N HIS A 103 10.42 1.90 2.35
CA HIS A 103 10.85 3.08 1.60
C HIS A 103 12.39 3.24 1.58
N ALA A 104 13.10 2.63 2.52
CA ALA A 104 14.56 2.60 2.57
C ALA A 104 15.20 1.45 1.76
N THR A 105 14.40 0.59 1.10
CA THR A 105 14.92 -0.55 0.33
C THR A 105 15.55 -0.12 -0.99
N HIS A 106 16.55 -0.88 -1.45
CA HIS A 106 17.15 -0.72 -2.79
C HIS A 106 16.52 -1.61 -3.86
N ARG A 107 15.47 -2.37 -3.51
CA ARG A 107 14.73 -3.20 -4.48
C ARG A 107 14.04 -2.29 -5.51
N ARG A 108 14.21 -2.60 -6.80
CA ARG A 108 13.58 -1.85 -7.89
C ARG A 108 12.06 -1.97 -7.80
N HIS A 109 11.39 -0.83 -7.94
CA HIS A 109 9.94 -0.73 -8.05
C HIS A 109 9.53 -0.68 -9.53
N HIS A 110 8.25 -0.93 -9.78
CA HIS A 110 7.69 -0.69 -11.11
C HIS A 110 7.78 0.80 -11.47
N LEU A 111 8.03 1.08 -12.75
CA LEU A 111 8.09 2.43 -13.27
C LEU A 111 6.87 2.65 -14.16
N THR A 112 6.00 3.59 -13.79
CA THR A 112 4.85 3.98 -14.60
C THR A 112 4.77 5.49 -14.64
N ARG A 113 4.83 6.08 -15.84
CA ARG A 113 4.67 7.52 -15.99
C ARG A 113 3.20 7.92 -15.84
N THR A 114 2.86 8.60 -14.75
CA THR A 114 1.48 8.95 -14.40
C THR A 114 1.41 10.15 -13.45
N VAL A 115 0.21 10.72 -13.29
CA VAL A 115 -0.11 11.83 -12.36
C VAL A 115 -0.94 11.34 -11.16
N MET A 116 -1.08 10.03 -10.98
CA MET A 116 -1.93 9.40 -9.97
C MET A 116 -1.23 9.14 -8.61
N TYR A 117 -0.23 9.94 -8.25
CA TYR A 117 0.52 9.82 -6.98
C TYR A 117 0.46 11.13 -6.19
#